data_AF-A0A317SJX9-F1
#
_entry.id   AF-A0A317SJX9-F1
#
_cell.length_a   1.000
_cell.length_b   1.000
_cell.length_c   1.000
_cell.angle_alpha   90.00
_cell.angle_beta   90.00
_cell.angle_gamma   90.00
#
_symmetry.space_group_name_H-M   'P 1'
#
loop_
_entity.id
_entity.type
_entity.pdbx_description
1 polymer ?
#
loop_
_entity_poly.entity_id
_entity_poly.type
_entity_poly.pdbx_seq_one_letter_code
_entity_poly.pdbx_strand_id
1 'polypeptide(L)'
;MSTPDGPIPQFFRQFTFQKYSYNPHAPAPKEFKRLCEARQWGPSKIRRHEAVFRELILEVGQDPSRSSAGPEVTKFFRRYEYQNFACDLDAPAQSEFQRLIGLRGWGKKKLSGVKKEFKNAVALDAREQSMYGSSQFTGPEYQGPPEVDLLADWLREQECPGYRYRGDLPELEFKELVYVKRREWLRRRYHEIGEDRPLTTEERQEWKTAPEFESLRDGFYAVVEEVFNLLLENFCQITGLTPWQVLVGLYGEGQGQGASGKQAAKNVLQKVFINIFDFLDAFQEILRNPPTTDGRELLRQLKPRASELQFPNNLMLGVYSALTNRVFPKEAARENGTLVLLLHRIKLYLQKFDAVMRDFMKEAGDELKEAEEEGRVGIRRLLLSRNWASLGSLKSALSSAPY
;
A
#
# COMPACT_ATOMS: atom_id res chain seq x y z
N MET A 1 8.19 -28.37 23.93
CA MET A 1 6.90 -28.87 24.48
C MET A 1 5.82 -27.87 24.07
N SER A 2 4.70 -28.31 23.52
CA SER A 2 3.63 -27.42 23.05
C SER A 2 2.97 -26.70 24.22
N THR A 3 2.87 -25.38 24.15
CA THR A 3 2.13 -24.57 25.12
C THR A 3 0.64 -24.96 25.09
N PRO A 4 -0.06 -24.96 26.24
CA PRO A 4 -1.44 -25.42 26.34
C PRO A 4 -2.46 -24.61 25.51
N ASP A 5 -2.04 -23.45 24.97
CA ASP A 5 -2.85 -22.55 24.13
C ASP A 5 -2.32 -22.39 22.69
N GLY A 6 -1.49 -23.33 22.23
CA GLY A 6 -1.03 -23.34 20.85
C GLY A 6 -2.13 -23.64 19.82
N PRO A 7 -1.90 -23.35 18.53
CA PRO A 7 -2.90 -23.51 17.47
C PRO A 7 -3.29 -24.98 17.23
N ILE A 8 -2.38 -25.94 17.50
CA ILE A 8 -2.69 -27.39 17.45
C ILE A 8 -3.68 -27.80 18.55
N PRO A 9 -3.46 -27.52 19.85
CA PRO A 9 -4.47 -27.72 20.89
C PRO A 9 -5.82 -27.08 20.58
N GLN A 10 -5.84 -25.84 20.06
CA GLN A 10 -7.07 -25.14 19.70
C GLN A 10 -7.83 -25.86 18.58
N PHE A 11 -7.11 -26.34 17.55
CA PHE A 11 -7.68 -27.12 16.47
C PHE A 11 -8.37 -28.40 16.97
N PHE A 12 -7.82 -29.09 17.96
CA PHE A 12 -8.45 -30.30 18.50
C PHE A 12 -9.60 -29.98 19.46
N ARG A 13 -9.48 -28.92 20.26
CA ARG A 13 -10.50 -28.50 21.24
C ARG A 13 -11.85 -28.21 20.59
N GLN A 14 -11.88 -27.59 19.40
CA GLN A 14 -13.13 -27.31 18.67
C GLN A 14 -13.93 -28.57 18.32
N PHE A 15 -13.29 -29.75 18.35
CA PHE A 15 -13.93 -31.02 18.05
C PHE A 15 -14.15 -31.91 19.28
N THR A 16 -13.97 -31.40 20.51
CA THR A 16 -14.20 -32.15 21.76
C THR A 16 -15.69 -32.53 21.92
N PHE A 17 -15.98 -33.77 22.33
CA PHE A 17 -17.34 -34.25 22.64
C PHE A 17 -17.29 -35.51 23.53
N GLN A 18 -18.44 -36.05 23.95
CA GLN A 18 -18.52 -37.14 24.92
C GLN A 18 -17.64 -38.38 24.59
N LYS A 19 -17.40 -38.68 23.30
CA LYS A 19 -16.57 -39.82 22.87
C LYS A 19 -15.15 -39.44 22.41
N TYR A 20 -14.75 -38.18 22.54
CA TYR A 20 -13.42 -37.70 22.17
C TYR A 20 -13.00 -36.49 23.00
N SER A 21 -11.87 -36.63 23.70
CA SER A 21 -11.18 -35.53 24.39
C SER A 21 -9.75 -35.46 23.89
N TYR A 22 -9.28 -34.25 23.57
CA TYR A 22 -7.91 -34.01 23.12
C TYR A 22 -6.88 -34.55 24.13
N ASN A 23 -5.92 -35.36 23.66
CA ASN A 23 -4.79 -35.84 24.45
C ASN A 23 -3.51 -35.08 24.06
N PRO A 24 -3.03 -34.14 24.89
CA PRO A 24 -1.85 -33.34 24.58
C PRO A 24 -0.54 -34.15 24.57
N HIS A 25 -0.54 -35.36 25.15
CA HIS A 25 0.64 -36.23 25.19
C HIS A 25 0.75 -37.15 23.96
N ALA A 26 -0.28 -37.21 23.12
CA ALA A 26 -0.24 -37.96 21.88
C ALA A 26 0.36 -37.12 20.74
N PRO A 27 1.22 -37.69 19.87
CA PRO A 27 1.70 -36.99 18.68
C PRO A 27 0.53 -36.52 17.81
N ALA A 28 0.58 -35.27 17.35
CA ALA A 28 -0.54 -34.63 16.64
C ALA A 28 -1.10 -35.48 15.48
N PRO A 29 -0.29 -36.13 14.61
CA PRO A 29 -0.83 -36.99 13.55
C PRO A 29 -1.62 -38.20 14.07
N LYS A 30 -1.18 -38.81 15.18
CA LYS A 30 -1.90 -39.91 15.83
C LYS A 30 -3.21 -39.40 16.44
N GLU A 31 -3.18 -38.21 17.00
CA GLU A 31 -4.35 -37.56 17.59
C GLU A 31 -5.41 -37.17 16.54
N PHE A 32 -4.98 -36.71 15.36
CA PHE A 32 -5.87 -36.46 14.21
C PHE A 32 -6.53 -37.74 13.70
N LYS A 33 -5.80 -38.85 13.65
CA LYS A 33 -6.37 -40.14 13.30
C LYS A 33 -7.44 -40.57 14.32
N ARG A 34 -7.17 -40.42 15.61
CA ARG A 34 -8.13 -40.72 16.70
C ARG A 34 -9.37 -39.85 16.61
N LEU A 35 -9.22 -38.57 16.27
CA LEU A 35 -10.34 -37.66 16.02
C LEU A 35 -11.20 -38.14 14.83
N CYS A 36 -10.58 -38.49 13.70
CA CYS A 36 -11.27 -38.98 12.51
C CYS A 36 -12.09 -40.25 12.82
N GLU A 37 -11.50 -41.19 13.57
CA GLU A 37 -12.14 -42.43 14.02
C GLU A 37 -13.31 -42.16 14.95
N ALA A 38 -13.11 -41.34 16.00
CA ALA A 38 -14.16 -41.02 16.97
C ALA A 38 -15.35 -40.29 16.32
N ARG A 39 -15.09 -39.40 15.36
CA ARG A 39 -16.12 -38.67 14.60
C ARG A 39 -16.71 -39.46 13.44
N GLN A 40 -16.18 -40.65 13.13
CA GLN A 40 -16.58 -41.48 11.99
C GLN A 40 -16.64 -40.68 10.68
N TRP A 41 -15.65 -39.82 10.44
CA TRP A 41 -15.65 -38.97 9.25
C TRP A 41 -15.43 -39.78 7.97
N GLY A 42 -16.25 -39.53 6.95
CA GLY A 42 -16.04 -40.07 5.62
C GLY A 42 -14.83 -39.43 4.90
N PRO A 43 -14.29 -40.05 3.84
CA PRO A 43 -13.04 -39.63 3.19
C PRO A 43 -12.99 -38.16 2.75
N SER A 44 -14.11 -37.60 2.29
CA SER A 44 -14.21 -36.18 1.88
C SER A 44 -13.97 -35.22 3.06
N LYS A 45 -14.54 -35.53 4.21
CA LYS A 45 -14.44 -34.70 5.42
C LYS A 45 -13.06 -34.84 6.07
N ILE A 46 -12.47 -36.03 6.00
CA ILE A 46 -11.07 -36.27 6.38
C ILE A 46 -10.16 -35.37 5.54
N ARG A 47 -10.24 -35.40 4.19
CA ARG A 47 -9.38 -34.56 3.33
C ARG A 47 -9.47 -33.07 3.64
N ARG A 48 -10.69 -32.56 3.88
CA ARG A 48 -10.91 -31.15 4.22
C ARG A 48 -10.20 -30.75 5.51
N HIS A 49 -10.36 -31.53 6.57
CA HIS A 49 -9.73 -31.23 7.86
C HIS A 49 -8.24 -31.58 7.87
N GLU A 50 -7.81 -32.56 7.07
CA GLU A 50 -6.41 -32.93 6.91
C GLU A 50 -5.61 -31.82 6.23
N ALA A 51 -6.19 -31.12 5.25
CA ALA A 51 -5.54 -29.96 4.63
C ALA A 51 -5.25 -28.85 5.65
N VAL A 52 -6.26 -28.48 6.46
CA VAL A 52 -6.13 -27.47 7.52
C VAL A 52 -5.14 -27.95 8.60
N PHE A 53 -5.24 -29.22 8.99
CA PHE A 53 -4.35 -29.81 9.99
C PHE A 53 -2.89 -29.89 9.53
N ARG A 54 -2.65 -30.18 8.25
CA ARG A 54 -1.30 -30.18 7.65
C ARG A 54 -0.72 -28.77 7.58
N GLU A 55 -1.52 -27.75 7.25
CA GLU A 55 -1.06 -26.35 7.31
C GLU A 55 -0.64 -25.97 8.75
N LEU A 56 -1.44 -26.33 9.75
CA LEU A 56 -1.10 -26.10 11.17
C LEU A 56 0.16 -26.85 11.65
N ILE A 57 0.36 -28.09 11.22
CA ILE A 57 1.61 -28.82 11.51
C ILE A 57 2.80 -28.17 10.83
N LEU A 58 2.64 -27.66 9.61
CA LEU A 58 3.73 -26.96 8.91
C LEU A 58 4.07 -25.62 9.57
N GLU A 59 3.07 -24.91 10.09
CA GLU A 59 3.25 -23.66 10.85
C GLU A 59 3.93 -23.89 12.21
N VAL A 60 3.63 -24.99 12.91
CA VAL A 60 4.22 -25.31 14.23
C VAL A 60 5.51 -26.12 14.12
N GLY A 61 5.70 -26.85 13.00
CA GLY A 61 6.87 -27.69 12.74
C GLY A 61 8.05 -26.93 12.13
N GLN A 62 7.86 -25.69 11.72
CA GLN A 62 8.95 -24.77 11.45
C GLN A 62 9.34 -24.10 12.76
N ASP A 63 10.51 -24.46 13.27
CA ASP A 63 11.15 -23.79 14.38
C ASP A 63 11.24 -22.28 14.05
N PRO A 64 10.51 -21.39 14.73
CA PRO A 64 10.57 -19.96 14.47
C PRO A 64 11.98 -19.39 14.74
N SER A 65 12.83 -20.15 15.45
CA SER A 65 14.21 -19.78 15.74
C SER A 65 15.20 -19.99 14.58
N ARG A 66 14.80 -20.53 13.41
CA ARG A 66 15.80 -21.07 12.47
C ARG A 66 15.63 -20.83 10.97
N SER A 67 14.89 -19.81 10.53
CA SER A 67 14.96 -19.44 9.11
C SER A 67 14.94 -17.94 8.95
N SER A 68 16.11 -17.33 9.20
CA SER A 68 16.52 -16.17 8.41
C SER A 68 16.35 -16.54 6.94
N ALA A 69 15.75 -15.65 6.15
CA ALA A 69 15.56 -15.86 4.72
C ALA A 69 16.92 -16.22 4.07
N GLY A 70 17.04 -17.42 3.51
CA GLY A 70 18.24 -17.79 2.78
C GLY A 70 18.34 -17.04 1.45
N PRO A 71 19.43 -17.23 0.68
CA PRO A 71 19.69 -16.47 -0.53
C PRO A 71 18.56 -16.58 -1.57
N GLU A 72 17.97 -17.76 -1.76
CA GLU A 72 16.93 -17.96 -2.76
C GLU A 72 15.57 -17.43 -2.28
N VAL A 73 15.25 -17.52 -0.99
CA VAL A 73 14.06 -16.87 -0.39
C VAL A 73 14.21 -15.35 -0.43
N THR A 74 15.39 -14.82 -0.14
CA THR A 74 15.69 -13.38 -0.26
C THR A 74 15.53 -12.90 -1.70
N LYS A 75 16.05 -13.65 -2.66
CA LYS A 75 15.93 -13.36 -4.09
C LYS A 75 14.49 -13.47 -4.58
N PHE A 76 13.74 -14.44 -4.08
CA PHE A 76 12.30 -14.53 -4.31
C PHE A 76 11.62 -13.24 -3.84
N PHE A 77 11.84 -12.82 -2.59
CA PHE A 77 11.22 -11.62 -2.06
C PHE A 77 11.63 -10.35 -2.81
N ARG A 78 12.92 -10.17 -3.12
CA ARG A 78 13.39 -9.03 -3.94
C ARG A 78 12.75 -8.96 -5.31
N ARG A 79 12.44 -10.09 -5.93
CA ARG A 79 11.72 -10.11 -7.21
C ARG A 79 10.31 -9.55 -7.09
N TYR A 80 9.72 -9.74 -5.91
CA TYR A 80 8.38 -9.29 -5.58
C TYR A 80 8.37 -8.07 -4.64
N GLU A 81 9.53 -7.47 -4.35
CA GLU A 81 9.63 -6.20 -3.65
C GLU A 81 8.96 -5.11 -4.47
N TYR A 82 8.27 -4.23 -3.77
CA TYR A 82 7.63 -3.05 -4.33
C TYR A 82 7.28 -2.10 -3.20
N GLN A 83 6.77 -0.93 -3.56
CA GLN A 83 6.61 0.26 -2.72
C GLN A 83 6.06 0.03 -1.30
N ASN A 84 5.25 -1.00 -1.02
CA ASN A 84 4.69 -1.29 0.33
C ASN A 84 5.21 -2.59 0.97
N PHE A 85 6.16 -3.27 0.33
CA PHE A 85 6.75 -4.51 0.81
C PHE A 85 8.27 -4.41 0.69
N ALA A 86 8.92 -4.06 1.80
CA ALA A 86 10.34 -4.26 2.01
C ALA A 86 10.49 -5.54 2.82
N CYS A 87 11.17 -6.56 2.27
CA CYS A 87 11.29 -7.84 2.93
C CYS A 87 12.02 -7.68 4.27
N ASP A 88 11.36 -8.06 5.36
CA ASP A 88 12.03 -8.21 6.65
C ASP A 88 12.77 -9.55 6.66
N LEU A 89 14.10 -9.50 6.58
CA LEU A 89 14.94 -10.71 6.53
C LEU A 89 15.09 -11.38 7.89
N ASP A 90 14.74 -10.66 8.97
CA ASP A 90 14.77 -11.13 10.34
C ASP A 90 13.43 -11.80 10.73
N ALA A 91 12.35 -11.48 9.99
CA ALA A 91 11.08 -12.15 10.12
C ALA A 91 11.06 -13.55 9.46
N PRO A 92 10.26 -14.50 9.96
CA PRO A 92 10.09 -15.79 9.32
C PRO A 92 9.59 -15.65 7.88
N ALA A 93 10.28 -16.30 6.94
CA ALA A 93 9.96 -16.24 5.51
C ALA A 93 8.48 -16.53 5.20
N GLN A 94 7.83 -17.43 5.93
CA GLN A 94 6.42 -17.73 5.74
C GLN A 94 5.51 -16.55 6.13
N SER A 95 5.83 -15.85 7.22
CA SER A 95 5.11 -14.66 7.68
C SER A 95 5.24 -13.52 6.67
N GLU A 96 6.46 -13.29 6.17
CA GLU A 96 6.71 -12.30 5.11
C GLU A 96 6.00 -12.65 3.80
N PHE A 97 5.89 -13.95 3.49
CA PHE A 97 5.12 -14.38 2.34
C PHE A 97 3.61 -14.10 2.50
N GLN A 98 3.04 -14.30 3.69
CA GLN A 98 1.65 -13.92 3.94
C GLN A 98 1.46 -12.41 3.88
N ARG A 99 2.38 -11.62 4.41
CA ARG A 99 2.36 -10.16 4.32
C ARG A 99 2.40 -9.71 2.87
N LEU A 100 3.30 -10.28 2.06
CA LEU A 100 3.38 -10.04 0.62
C LEU A 100 2.06 -10.38 -0.10
N ILE A 101 1.44 -11.52 0.21
CA ILE A 101 0.15 -11.92 -0.39
C ILE A 101 -0.94 -10.89 -0.05
N GLY A 102 -1.03 -10.49 1.22
CA GLY A 102 -2.02 -9.51 1.69
C GLY A 102 -1.86 -8.17 0.98
N LEU A 103 -0.63 -7.68 0.88
CA LEU A 103 -0.35 -6.40 0.23
C LEU A 103 -0.54 -6.43 -1.29
N ARG A 104 -0.24 -7.57 -1.94
CA ARG A 104 -0.27 -7.69 -3.41
C ARG A 104 -1.66 -7.94 -3.97
N GLY A 105 -2.60 -8.44 -3.15
CA GLY A 105 -3.97 -8.72 -3.58
C GLY A 105 -4.08 -9.70 -4.75
N TRP A 106 -3.12 -10.62 -4.91
CA TRP A 106 -3.07 -11.48 -6.09
C TRP A 106 -4.31 -12.37 -6.23
N GLY A 107 -4.92 -12.37 -7.43
CA GLY A 107 -5.97 -13.31 -7.79
C GLY A 107 -5.52 -14.78 -7.76
N LYS A 108 -6.47 -15.70 -7.57
CA LYS A 108 -6.23 -17.15 -7.33
C LYS A 108 -5.22 -17.80 -8.29
N LYS A 109 -5.28 -17.46 -9.59
CA LYS A 109 -4.39 -18.02 -10.63
C LYS A 109 -2.94 -17.61 -10.40
N LYS A 110 -2.68 -16.31 -10.19
CA LYS A 110 -1.34 -15.76 -9.94
C LYS A 110 -0.80 -16.23 -8.58
N LEU A 111 -1.64 -16.22 -7.54
CA LEU A 111 -1.27 -16.71 -6.21
C LEU A 111 -0.79 -18.17 -6.23
N SER A 112 -1.42 -19.03 -7.04
CA SER A 112 -1.00 -20.44 -7.15
C SER A 112 0.40 -20.60 -7.74
N GLY A 113 0.76 -19.80 -8.75
CA GLY A 113 2.09 -19.78 -9.35
C GLY A 113 3.12 -19.24 -8.37
N VAL A 114 2.83 -18.12 -7.72
CA VAL A 114 3.75 -17.50 -6.77
C VAL A 114 3.95 -18.38 -5.51
N LYS A 115 2.91 -19.05 -5.00
CA LYS A 115 3.03 -20.02 -3.89
C LYS A 115 3.91 -21.22 -4.26
N LYS A 116 3.97 -21.60 -5.54
CA LYS A 116 4.88 -22.64 -6.04
C LYS A 116 6.32 -22.13 -6.09
N GLU A 117 6.55 -20.92 -6.60
CA GLU A 117 7.87 -20.29 -6.63
C GLU A 117 8.46 -20.12 -5.23
N PHE A 118 7.66 -19.61 -4.29
CA PHE A 118 8.07 -19.44 -2.89
C PHE A 118 8.51 -20.77 -2.26
N LYS A 119 7.70 -21.82 -2.41
CA LYS A 119 8.04 -23.17 -1.90
C LYS A 119 9.34 -23.72 -2.49
N ASN A 120 9.60 -23.46 -3.78
CA ASN A 120 10.84 -23.87 -4.42
C ASN A 120 12.04 -23.12 -3.83
N ALA A 121 11.92 -21.82 -3.58
CA ALA A 121 12.97 -21.01 -2.96
C ALA A 121 13.31 -21.52 -1.54
N VAL A 122 12.28 -21.77 -0.71
CA VAL A 122 12.45 -22.33 0.64
C VAL A 122 13.13 -23.71 0.59
N ALA A 123 12.78 -24.56 -0.38
CA ALA A 123 13.39 -25.89 -0.53
C ALA A 123 14.86 -25.83 -0.97
N LEU A 124 15.24 -24.84 -1.79
CA LEU A 124 16.63 -24.62 -2.19
C LEU A 124 17.49 -24.16 -1.02
N ASP A 125 17.01 -23.18 -0.26
CA ASP A 125 17.74 -22.67 0.92
C ASP A 125 17.92 -23.74 2.00
N ALA A 126 16.88 -24.56 2.24
CA ALA A 126 16.97 -25.67 3.18
C ALA A 126 18.01 -26.73 2.76
N ARG A 127 18.23 -26.90 1.44
CA ARG A 127 19.24 -27.83 0.91
C ARG A 127 20.66 -27.28 1.06
N GLU A 128 20.85 -25.96 0.99
CA GLU A 128 22.15 -25.31 1.12
C GLU A 128 22.58 -25.15 2.59
N GLN A 129 21.64 -24.83 3.49
CA GLN A 129 21.91 -24.73 4.94
C GLN A 129 22.27 -26.09 5.58
N SER A 130 21.87 -27.19 4.95
CA SER A 130 22.30 -28.56 5.29
C SER A 130 23.81 -28.79 5.08
N MET A 131 24.49 -27.99 4.25
CA MET A 131 25.90 -28.16 3.91
C MET A 131 26.89 -27.31 4.73
N TYR A 132 26.43 -26.24 5.40
CA TYR A 132 27.32 -25.31 6.12
C TYR A 132 26.73 -24.93 7.47
N GLY A 133 27.08 -25.67 8.53
CA GLY A 133 26.64 -25.38 9.89
C GLY A 133 27.65 -24.54 10.68
N SER A 134 27.12 -23.48 11.32
CA SER A 134 27.48 -22.93 12.65
C SER A 134 28.36 -21.66 12.71
N SER A 135 27.73 -20.50 12.93
CA SER A 135 28.23 -19.48 13.86
C SER A 135 27.06 -18.61 14.34
N GLN A 136 26.80 -18.59 15.65
CA GLN A 136 25.71 -17.84 16.28
C GLN A 136 26.20 -16.46 16.74
N PHE A 137 25.38 -15.43 16.53
CA PHE A 137 25.46 -14.15 17.25
C PHE A 137 24.07 -13.84 17.81
N THR A 138 23.99 -13.53 19.10
CA THR A 138 22.73 -13.25 19.82
C THR A 138 22.77 -11.80 20.30
N GLY A 139 21.76 -11.01 19.93
CA GLY A 139 21.50 -9.67 20.46
C GLY A 139 20.01 -9.50 20.79
N PRO A 140 19.64 -8.71 21.81
CA PRO A 140 18.26 -8.63 22.30
C PRO A 140 17.37 -7.71 21.45
N GLU A 141 16.14 -8.16 21.17
CA GLU A 141 15.06 -7.40 20.53
C GLU A 141 14.61 -6.21 21.39
N TYR A 142 14.61 -5.01 20.81
CA TYR A 142 14.05 -3.80 21.42
C TYR A 142 12.61 -3.61 20.90
N GLN A 143 11.61 -3.67 21.77
CA GLN A 143 10.23 -3.28 21.44
C GLN A 143 10.08 -1.77 21.63
N GLY A 144 9.99 -1.04 20.52
CA GLY A 144 9.71 0.40 20.52
C GLY A 144 8.26 0.73 20.90
N PRO A 145 7.96 2.01 21.21
CA PRO A 145 6.61 2.48 21.51
C PRO A 145 5.65 2.29 20.32
N PRO A 146 4.33 2.17 20.57
CA PRO A 146 3.33 1.95 19.53
C PRO A 146 3.34 3.10 18.52
N GLU A 147 3.47 2.74 17.25
CA GLU A 147 3.55 3.66 16.14
C GLU A 147 2.21 4.35 15.91
N VAL A 148 2.21 5.69 15.83
CA VAL A 148 1.02 6.50 15.56
C VAL A 148 0.84 6.61 14.05
N ASP A 149 -0.22 5.99 13.52
CA ASP A 149 -0.63 6.12 12.11
C ASP A 149 -1.77 7.13 12.01
N LEU A 150 -1.41 8.41 11.84
CA LEU A 150 -2.36 9.52 11.86
C LEU A 150 -3.49 9.40 10.83
N LEU A 151 -3.22 8.80 9.66
CA LEU A 151 -4.24 8.60 8.63
C LEU A 151 -5.23 7.51 9.06
N ALA A 152 -4.72 6.40 9.56
CA ALA A 152 -5.56 5.33 10.10
C ALA A 152 -6.36 5.79 11.32
N ASP A 153 -5.76 6.58 12.20
CA ASP A 153 -6.41 7.17 13.38
C ASP A 153 -7.56 8.09 12.95
N TRP A 154 -7.29 9.04 12.04
CA TRP A 154 -8.32 9.94 11.55
C TRP A 154 -9.46 9.17 10.85
N LEU A 155 -9.17 8.17 10.02
CA LEU A 155 -10.20 7.35 9.36
C LEU A 155 -11.04 6.55 10.37
N ARG A 156 -10.43 6.02 11.43
CA ARG A 156 -11.14 5.32 12.52
C ARG A 156 -12.06 6.26 13.30
N GLU A 157 -11.66 7.52 13.50
CA GLU A 157 -12.52 8.52 14.12
C GLU A 157 -13.77 8.86 13.27
N GLN A 158 -13.73 8.59 11.96
CA GLN A 158 -14.86 8.80 11.06
C GLN A 158 -15.84 7.61 10.97
N GLU A 159 -15.60 6.51 11.71
CA GLU A 159 -16.48 5.33 11.67
C GLU A 159 -17.94 5.68 11.97
N CYS A 160 -18.86 5.17 11.15
CA CYS A 160 -20.29 5.45 11.26
C CYS A 160 -21.12 4.31 10.65
N PRO A 161 -22.45 4.27 10.83
CA PRO A 161 -23.28 3.25 10.21
C PRO A 161 -23.05 3.15 8.70
N GLY A 162 -22.49 2.03 8.24
CA GLY A 162 -22.17 1.78 6.83
C GLY A 162 -20.72 2.03 6.44
N TYR A 163 -19.91 2.68 7.28
CA TYR A 163 -18.46 2.83 7.09
C TYR A 163 -17.68 2.31 8.31
N ARG A 164 -16.74 1.41 8.06
CA ARG A 164 -15.81 0.89 9.07
C ARG A 164 -14.43 0.80 8.44
N TYR A 165 -13.40 1.26 9.15
CA TYR A 165 -12.04 1.20 8.67
C TYR A 165 -11.60 -0.27 8.52
N ARG A 166 -11.00 -0.63 7.38
CA ARG A 166 -10.58 -1.99 7.04
C ARG A 166 -9.07 -2.15 6.95
N GLY A 167 -8.33 -1.05 7.01
CA GLY A 167 -6.88 -1.06 6.77
C GLY A 167 -6.52 -1.08 5.28
N ASP A 168 -7.45 -0.65 4.41
CA ASP A 168 -7.13 -0.42 3.01
C ASP A 168 -6.30 0.88 2.82
N LEU A 169 -5.90 1.18 1.59
CA LEU A 169 -5.18 2.42 1.28
C LEU A 169 -6.03 3.65 1.70
N PRO A 170 -5.43 4.69 2.31
CA PRO A 170 -6.16 5.83 2.86
C PRO A 170 -7.12 6.50 1.87
N GLU A 171 -6.74 6.62 0.60
CA GLU A 171 -7.60 7.19 -0.44
C GLU A 171 -8.81 6.32 -0.83
N LEU A 172 -8.72 5.00 -0.66
CA LEU A 172 -9.82 4.07 -0.92
C LEU A 172 -10.79 4.07 0.25
N GLU A 173 -10.25 4.05 1.46
CA GLU A 173 -11.01 4.22 2.71
C GLU A 173 -11.77 5.55 2.71
N PHE A 174 -11.09 6.64 2.36
CA PHE A 174 -11.71 7.97 2.23
C PHE A 174 -12.80 8.00 1.16
N LYS A 175 -12.59 7.34 0.01
CA LYS A 175 -13.61 7.23 -1.05
C LYS A 175 -14.87 6.51 -0.56
N GLU A 176 -14.71 5.42 0.17
CA GLU A 176 -15.83 4.67 0.75
C GLU A 176 -16.56 5.49 1.81
N LEU A 177 -15.81 6.16 2.69
CA LEU A 177 -16.37 7.08 3.68
C LEU A 177 -17.20 8.19 3.00
N VAL A 178 -16.66 8.86 1.98
CA VAL A 178 -17.38 9.87 1.19
C VAL A 178 -18.64 9.29 0.56
N TYR A 179 -18.58 8.05 0.04
CA TYR A 179 -19.75 7.38 -0.53
C TYR A 179 -20.86 7.16 0.51
N VAL A 180 -20.51 6.68 1.70
CA VAL A 180 -21.45 6.47 2.81
C VAL A 180 -22.06 7.78 3.29
N LYS A 181 -21.24 8.80 3.54
CA LYS A 181 -21.69 10.13 3.97
C LYS A 181 -22.58 10.80 2.93
N ARG A 182 -22.25 10.66 1.64
CA ARG A 182 -23.09 11.12 0.54
C ARG A 182 -24.46 10.45 0.54
N ARG A 183 -24.52 9.13 0.78
CA ARG A 183 -25.79 8.41 0.85
C ARG A 183 -26.66 8.85 2.02
N GLU A 184 -26.05 9.07 3.18
CA GLU A 184 -26.76 9.61 4.35
C GLU A 184 -27.29 11.02 4.08
N TRP A 185 -26.47 11.89 3.48
CA TRP A 185 -26.88 13.23 3.07
C TRP A 185 -28.04 13.20 2.07
N LEU A 186 -27.96 12.36 1.04
CA LEU A 186 -29.03 12.23 0.05
C LEU A 186 -30.35 11.74 0.67
N ARG A 187 -30.29 10.83 1.66
CA ARG A 187 -31.49 10.39 2.39
C ARG A 187 -32.11 11.54 3.19
N ARG A 188 -31.29 12.33 3.89
CA ARG A 188 -31.77 13.52 4.62
C ARG A 188 -32.45 14.51 3.67
N ARG A 189 -31.81 14.82 2.53
CA ARG A 189 -32.39 15.67 1.50
C ARG A 189 -33.70 15.13 0.91
N TYR A 190 -33.78 13.82 0.70
CA TYR A 190 -35.01 13.18 0.23
C TYR A 190 -36.17 13.39 1.20
N HIS A 191 -35.93 13.26 2.51
CA HIS A 191 -36.94 13.53 3.52
C HIS A 191 -37.30 15.02 3.64
N GLU A 192 -36.34 15.94 3.45
CA GLU A 192 -36.58 17.39 3.47
C GLU A 192 -37.50 17.87 2.33
N ILE A 193 -37.32 17.30 1.13
CA ILE A 193 -38.00 17.74 -0.10
C ILE A 193 -39.35 17.01 -0.29
N GLY A 194 -39.59 15.92 0.44
CA GLY A 194 -40.79 15.09 0.38
C GLY A 194 -40.58 13.84 -0.47
N GLU A 195 -41.08 12.71 0.02
CA GLU A 195 -40.80 11.37 -0.53
C GLU A 195 -41.40 11.11 -1.91
N ASP A 196 -42.23 12.02 -2.42
CA ASP A 196 -42.97 11.85 -3.66
C ASP A 196 -42.21 12.31 -4.92
N ARG A 197 -41.02 12.90 -4.78
CA ARG A 197 -40.21 13.33 -5.93
C ARG A 197 -38.78 12.78 -5.92
N PRO A 198 -38.26 12.30 -7.07
CA PRO A 198 -36.85 11.96 -7.20
C PRO A 198 -35.98 13.21 -7.20
N LEU A 199 -34.81 13.13 -6.55
CA LEU A 199 -33.80 14.19 -6.59
C LEU A 199 -33.28 14.41 -8.02
N THR A 200 -33.20 15.66 -8.46
CA THR A 200 -32.63 16.06 -9.75
C THR A 200 -31.12 15.83 -9.78
N THR A 201 -30.51 15.93 -10.97
CA THR A 201 -29.06 15.78 -11.12
C THR A 201 -28.31 16.89 -10.40
N GLU A 202 -28.84 18.12 -10.44
CA GLU A 202 -28.29 19.30 -9.77
C GLU A 202 -28.28 19.11 -8.25
N GLU A 203 -29.41 18.67 -7.67
CA GLU A 203 -29.52 18.38 -6.23
C GLU A 203 -28.56 17.27 -5.77
N ARG A 204 -28.31 16.28 -6.64
CA ARG A 204 -27.31 15.23 -6.35
C ARG A 204 -25.86 15.72 -6.43
N GLN A 205 -25.61 16.83 -7.13
CA GLN A 205 -24.30 17.46 -7.25
C GLN A 205 -24.02 18.44 -6.12
N GLU A 206 -25.06 19.00 -5.47
CA GLU A 206 -24.94 19.87 -4.30
C GLU A 206 -24.09 19.25 -3.18
N TRP A 207 -24.08 17.92 -3.05
CA TRP A 207 -23.19 17.22 -2.11
C TRP A 207 -21.73 17.69 -2.21
N LYS A 208 -21.22 17.94 -3.42
CA LYS A 208 -19.82 18.34 -3.63
C LYS A 208 -19.49 19.74 -3.11
N THR A 209 -20.51 20.54 -2.84
CA THR A 209 -20.42 21.90 -2.29
C THR A 209 -21.10 21.97 -0.92
N ALA A 210 -21.50 20.83 -0.35
CA ALA A 210 -22.12 20.79 0.96
C ALA A 210 -21.05 21.01 2.04
N PRO A 211 -21.32 21.81 3.09
CA PRO A 211 -20.37 22.06 4.16
C PRO A 211 -19.84 20.77 4.81
N GLU A 212 -20.68 19.73 4.94
CA GLU A 212 -20.25 18.46 5.51
C GLU A 212 -19.22 17.73 4.62
N PHE A 213 -19.37 17.81 3.31
CA PHE A 213 -18.39 17.24 2.39
C PHE A 213 -17.09 18.05 2.37
N GLU A 214 -17.19 19.39 2.37
CA GLU A 214 -16.01 20.26 2.43
C GLU A 214 -15.22 20.02 3.71
N SER A 215 -15.89 20.00 4.87
CA SER A 215 -15.23 19.71 6.15
C SER A 215 -14.57 18.33 6.18
N LEU A 216 -15.24 17.31 5.64
CA LEU A 216 -14.71 15.94 5.58
C LEU A 216 -13.48 15.86 4.67
N ARG A 217 -13.55 16.51 3.50
CA ARG A 217 -12.49 16.58 2.51
C ARG A 217 -11.28 17.34 3.03
N ASP A 218 -11.51 18.51 3.59
CA ASP A 218 -10.45 19.38 4.09
C ASP A 218 -9.77 18.74 5.31
N GLY A 219 -10.53 18.06 6.18
CA GLY A 219 -9.99 17.25 7.28
C GLY A 219 -9.06 16.13 6.79
N PHE A 220 -9.48 15.33 5.82
CA PHE A 220 -8.66 14.26 5.26
C PHE A 220 -7.34 14.79 4.68
N TYR A 221 -7.41 15.80 3.81
CA TYR A 221 -6.20 16.33 3.17
C TYR A 221 -5.30 17.12 4.12
N ALA A 222 -5.84 17.71 5.18
CA ALA A 222 -5.04 18.29 6.25
C ALA A 222 -4.18 17.23 6.94
N VAL A 223 -4.75 16.05 7.26
CA VAL A 223 -3.99 14.93 7.85
C VAL A 223 -2.97 14.37 6.86
N VAL A 224 -3.30 14.26 5.57
CA VAL A 224 -2.33 13.86 4.55
C VAL A 224 -1.14 14.84 4.49
N GLU A 225 -1.39 16.16 4.54
CA GLU A 225 -0.32 17.16 4.59
C GLU A 225 0.48 17.08 5.91
N GLU A 226 -0.16 16.75 7.03
CA GLU A 226 0.51 16.54 8.31
C GLU A 226 1.47 15.35 8.27
N VAL A 227 1.02 14.19 7.76
CA VAL A 227 1.87 13.02 7.55
C VAL A 227 3.05 13.35 6.63
N PHE A 228 2.80 14.11 5.56
CA PHE A 228 3.86 14.59 4.67
C PHE A 228 4.89 15.46 5.40
N ASN A 229 4.43 16.39 6.25
CA ASN A 229 5.32 17.26 7.00
C ASN A 229 6.13 16.49 8.04
N LEU A 230 5.53 15.54 8.77
CA LEU A 230 6.24 14.67 9.71
C LEU A 230 7.32 13.85 9.03
N LEU A 231 7.01 13.31 7.84
CA LEU A 231 7.98 12.59 7.03
C LEU A 231 9.16 13.50 6.64
N LEU A 232 8.89 14.74 6.23
CA LEU A 232 9.93 15.71 5.94
C LEU A 232 10.70 16.15 7.18
N GLU A 233 10.07 16.25 8.35
CA GLU A 233 10.75 16.55 9.60
C GLU A 233 11.75 15.45 9.96
N ASN A 234 11.38 14.18 9.80
CA ASN A 234 12.30 13.04 9.98
C ASN A 234 13.49 13.13 9.01
N PHE A 235 13.25 13.48 7.75
CA PHE A 235 14.33 13.79 6.81
C PHE A 235 15.22 14.93 7.30
N CYS A 236 14.64 16.02 7.77
CA CYS A 236 15.38 17.19 8.24
C CYS A 236 16.23 16.85 9.47
N GLN A 237 15.73 16.01 10.38
CA GLN A 237 16.46 15.55 11.55
C GLN A 237 17.71 14.74 11.17
N ILE A 238 17.60 13.84 10.18
CA ILE A 238 18.73 13.03 9.72
C ILE A 238 19.71 13.85 8.87
N THR A 239 19.19 14.74 8.04
CA THR A 239 20.01 15.46 7.03
C THR A 239 20.57 16.80 7.50
N GLY A 240 19.99 17.41 8.53
CA GLY A 240 20.25 18.79 8.93
C GLY A 240 19.81 19.83 7.89
N LEU A 241 19.03 19.43 6.89
CA LEU A 241 18.52 20.31 5.83
C LEU A 241 17.14 20.85 6.19
N THR A 242 16.72 21.91 5.50
CA THR A 242 15.33 22.39 5.55
C THR A 242 14.42 21.56 4.63
N PRO A 243 13.09 21.56 4.84
CA PRO A 243 12.17 20.69 4.09
C PRO A 243 12.27 20.82 2.55
N TRP A 244 12.40 22.03 2.02
CA TRP A 244 12.53 22.23 0.58
C TRP A 244 13.92 21.84 0.05
N GLN A 245 14.97 21.92 0.88
CA GLN A 245 16.31 21.46 0.50
C GLN A 245 16.36 19.93 0.38
N VAL A 246 15.64 19.21 1.26
CA VAL A 246 15.47 17.75 1.14
C VAL A 246 14.83 17.41 -0.20
N LEU A 247 13.72 18.06 -0.56
CA LEU A 247 13.04 17.82 -1.84
C LEU A 247 13.95 18.15 -3.04
N VAL A 248 14.68 19.26 -3.00
CA VAL A 248 15.67 19.59 -4.05
C VAL A 248 16.81 18.57 -4.09
N GLY A 249 17.23 18.02 -2.94
CA GLY A 249 18.24 16.96 -2.87
C GLY A 249 17.77 15.67 -3.53
N LEU A 250 16.51 15.29 -3.29
CA LEU A 250 15.88 14.11 -3.87
C LEU A 250 15.66 14.23 -5.38
N TYR A 251 15.22 15.41 -5.86
CA TYR A 251 14.73 15.58 -7.23
C TYR A 251 15.60 16.44 -8.14
N GLY A 252 16.51 17.24 -7.59
CA GLY A 252 17.35 18.17 -8.35
C GLY A 252 18.55 17.49 -9.03
N GLU A 253 18.99 18.07 -10.16
CA GLU A 253 20.17 17.60 -10.89
C GLU A 253 21.46 18.07 -10.21
N GLY A 254 21.99 17.28 -9.27
CA GLY A 254 23.41 17.25 -8.87
C GLY A 254 24.03 18.50 -8.21
N GLN A 255 23.42 19.68 -8.26
CA GLN A 255 23.95 20.89 -7.65
C GLN A 255 23.42 21.04 -6.22
N GLY A 256 23.93 20.20 -5.33
CA GLY A 256 23.64 20.22 -3.89
C GLY A 256 24.06 21.49 -3.13
N GLN A 257 24.33 22.61 -3.81
CA GLN A 257 24.79 23.86 -3.18
C GLN A 257 24.20 25.15 -3.80
N GLY A 258 23.38 25.07 -4.87
CA GLY A 258 23.08 26.24 -5.72
C GLY A 258 21.71 26.90 -5.57
N ALA A 259 20.70 26.23 -5.01
CA ALA A 259 19.38 26.84 -4.82
C ALA A 259 19.40 27.74 -3.57
N SER A 260 19.94 28.95 -3.69
CA SER A 260 19.95 29.97 -2.63
C SER A 260 18.53 30.56 -2.44
N GLY A 261 17.61 29.73 -1.95
CA GLY A 261 16.30 30.14 -1.47
C GLY A 261 15.12 29.33 -1.98
N LYS A 262 13.99 29.43 -1.27
CA LYS A 262 12.72 28.74 -1.56
C LYS A 262 12.21 29.00 -2.99
N GLN A 263 12.50 30.17 -3.55
CA GLN A 263 12.12 30.51 -4.93
C GLN A 263 12.91 29.71 -5.97
N ALA A 264 14.21 29.49 -5.75
CA ALA A 264 15.01 28.62 -6.61
C ALA A 264 14.55 27.16 -6.51
N ALA A 265 14.20 26.71 -5.29
CA ALA A 265 13.61 25.39 -5.08
C ALA A 265 12.30 25.22 -5.83
N LYS A 266 11.41 26.22 -5.80
CA LYS A 266 10.17 26.23 -6.60
C LYS A 266 10.45 26.06 -8.09
N ASN A 267 11.48 26.72 -8.62
CA ASN A 267 11.85 26.61 -10.04
C ASN A 267 12.40 25.23 -10.44
N VAL A 268 12.99 24.50 -9.50
CA VAL A 268 13.42 23.11 -9.70
C VAL A 268 12.22 22.17 -9.60
N LEU A 269 11.45 22.29 -8.53
CA LEU A 269 10.34 21.38 -8.19
C LEU A 269 9.13 21.55 -9.13
N GLN A 270 8.97 22.69 -9.80
CA GLN A 270 7.94 22.85 -10.84
C GLN A 270 8.09 21.89 -12.04
N LYS A 271 9.25 21.24 -12.20
CA LYS A 271 9.49 20.23 -13.24
C LYS A 271 9.34 18.79 -12.73
N VAL A 272 9.05 18.63 -11.45
CA VAL A 272 8.95 17.34 -10.77
C VAL A 272 7.50 16.92 -10.72
N PHE A 273 7.13 15.90 -11.49
CA PHE A 273 5.74 15.42 -11.55
C PHE A 273 5.61 14.13 -10.76
N ILE A 274 5.18 14.21 -9.50
CA ILE A 274 5.00 13.04 -8.63
C ILE A 274 3.59 12.97 -8.07
N ASN A 275 3.14 11.76 -7.75
CA ASN A 275 1.93 11.58 -6.96
C ASN A 275 2.28 11.63 -5.47
N ILE A 276 1.56 12.45 -4.70
CA ILE A 276 1.87 12.66 -3.28
C ILE A 276 1.67 11.39 -2.46
N PHE A 277 0.66 10.59 -2.76
CA PHE A 277 0.42 9.35 -2.04
C PHE A 277 1.49 8.29 -2.36
N ASP A 278 1.97 8.23 -3.61
CA ASP A 278 3.13 7.39 -3.95
C ASP A 278 4.40 7.83 -3.20
N PHE A 279 4.59 9.14 -3.00
CA PHE A 279 5.70 9.68 -2.21
C PHE A 279 5.60 9.24 -0.75
N LEU A 280 4.44 9.40 -0.13
CA LEU A 280 4.21 8.99 1.27
C LEU A 280 4.50 7.50 1.44
N ASP A 281 3.88 6.66 0.61
CA ASP A 281 4.06 5.20 0.63
C ASP A 281 5.55 4.82 0.55
N ALA A 282 6.28 5.42 -0.40
CA ALA A 282 7.66 5.04 -0.68
C ALA A 282 8.63 5.46 0.43
N PHE A 283 8.43 6.62 1.05
CA PHE A 283 9.39 7.20 1.99
C PHE A 283 9.05 6.94 3.45
N GLN A 284 7.77 6.73 3.80
CA GLN A 284 7.37 6.42 5.16
C GLN A 284 8.07 5.15 5.66
N GLU A 285 8.05 4.07 4.88
CA GLU A 285 8.70 2.82 5.27
C GLU A 285 10.23 2.94 5.37
N ILE A 286 10.86 3.68 4.45
CA ILE A 286 12.32 3.81 4.46
C ILE A 286 12.78 4.63 5.65
N LEU A 287 12.01 5.64 6.06
CA LEU A 287 12.37 6.46 7.21
C LEU A 287 12.03 5.82 8.56
N ARG A 288 11.21 4.77 8.60
CA ARG A 288 11.08 3.93 9.79
C ARG A 288 12.40 3.26 10.14
N ASN A 289 13.08 2.74 9.12
CA ASN A 289 14.37 2.05 9.26
C ASN A 289 15.38 2.64 8.28
N PRO A 290 15.90 3.85 8.55
CA PRO A 290 16.78 4.53 7.61
C PRO A 290 18.06 3.70 7.42
N PRO A 291 18.50 3.49 6.16
CA PRO A 291 19.67 2.65 5.86
C PRO A 291 20.99 3.25 6.35
N THR A 292 20.97 4.51 6.76
CA THR A 292 22.13 5.25 7.27
C THR A 292 21.63 6.44 8.10
N THR A 293 22.46 6.86 9.05
CA THR A 293 22.29 8.12 9.79
C THR A 293 23.03 9.29 9.14
N ASP A 294 23.87 9.03 8.13
CA ASP A 294 24.51 10.07 7.33
C ASP A 294 23.50 10.63 6.32
N GLY A 295 23.09 11.89 6.52
CA GLY A 295 22.11 12.56 5.68
C GLY A 295 22.47 12.68 4.19
N ARG A 296 23.76 12.86 3.85
CA ARG A 296 24.17 12.93 2.44
C ARG A 296 24.09 11.56 1.79
N GLU A 297 24.54 10.54 2.50
CA GLU A 297 24.44 9.16 2.05
C GLU A 297 22.97 8.74 1.92
N LEU A 298 22.11 9.12 2.86
CA LEU A 298 20.67 8.88 2.79
C LEU A 298 20.08 9.46 1.51
N LEU A 299 20.29 10.75 1.24
CA LEU A 299 19.78 11.39 0.01
C LEU A 299 20.34 10.73 -1.25
N ARG A 300 21.61 10.32 -1.25
CA ARG A 300 22.23 9.60 -2.38
C ARG A 300 21.54 8.27 -2.64
N GLN A 301 21.21 7.51 -1.60
CA GLN A 301 20.52 6.22 -1.72
C GLN A 301 19.05 6.36 -2.12
N LEU A 302 18.39 7.43 -1.68
CA LEU A 302 16.97 7.65 -1.93
C LEU A 302 16.67 8.31 -3.27
N LYS A 303 17.62 9.04 -3.83
CA LYS A 303 17.45 9.75 -5.11
C LYS A 303 17.05 8.85 -6.29
N PRO A 304 17.62 7.65 -6.47
CA PRO A 304 17.12 6.70 -7.48
C PRO A 304 15.64 6.36 -7.27
N ARG A 305 15.23 6.06 -6.03
CA ARG A 305 13.82 5.77 -5.71
C ARG A 305 12.90 6.97 -5.97
N ALA A 306 13.35 8.17 -5.59
CA ALA A 306 12.62 9.41 -5.88
C ALA A 306 12.41 9.58 -7.40
N SER A 307 13.46 9.34 -8.19
CA SER A 307 13.42 9.40 -9.65
C SER A 307 12.44 8.38 -10.25
N GLU A 308 12.38 7.17 -9.71
CA GLU A 308 11.46 6.12 -10.14
C GLU A 308 9.98 6.47 -9.94
N LEU A 309 9.64 7.39 -9.03
CA LEU A 309 8.27 7.88 -8.81
C LEU A 309 7.86 8.98 -9.79
N GLN A 310 8.82 9.65 -10.43
CA GLN A 310 8.52 10.78 -11.33
C GLN A 310 7.79 10.32 -12.59
N PHE A 311 6.82 11.13 -13.00
CA PHE A 311 6.18 11.03 -14.30
C PHE A 311 6.88 11.95 -15.30
N PRO A 312 6.93 11.58 -16.60
CA PRO A 312 7.55 12.41 -17.62
C PRO A 312 6.91 13.80 -17.79
N ASN A 313 5.63 13.95 -17.44
CA ASN A 313 4.89 15.19 -17.56
C ASN A 313 3.63 15.19 -16.67
N ASN A 314 3.08 16.38 -16.46
CA ASN A 314 1.87 16.60 -15.67
C ASN A 314 0.62 15.87 -16.22
N LEU A 315 0.54 15.65 -17.54
CA LEU A 315 -0.60 14.94 -18.14
C LEU A 315 -0.62 13.47 -17.72
N MET A 316 0.52 12.79 -17.81
CA MET A 316 0.66 11.40 -17.36
C MET A 316 0.41 11.26 -15.85
N LEU A 317 0.93 12.20 -15.05
CA LEU A 317 0.62 12.27 -13.63
C LEU A 317 -0.89 12.41 -13.40
N GLY A 318 -1.56 13.27 -14.17
CA GLY A 318 -3.01 13.47 -14.10
C GLY A 318 -3.79 12.19 -14.39
N VAL A 319 -3.49 11.52 -15.52
CA VAL A 319 -4.13 10.26 -15.92
C VAL A 319 -3.92 9.19 -14.85
N TYR A 320 -2.67 9.02 -14.39
CA TYR A 320 -2.35 8.09 -13.31
C TYR A 320 -3.16 8.37 -12.05
N SER A 321 -3.15 9.62 -11.58
CA SER A 321 -3.82 10.03 -10.35
C SER A 321 -5.33 9.85 -10.43
N ALA A 322 -5.93 10.08 -11.62
CA ALA A 322 -7.34 9.86 -11.86
C ALA A 322 -7.72 8.37 -11.86
N LEU A 323 -6.97 7.52 -12.58
CA LEU A 323 -7.22 6.07 -12.64
C LEU A 323 -7.05 5.40 -11.28
N THR A 324 -6.07 5.86 -10.49
CA THR A 324 -5.78 5.30 -9.17
C THR A 324 -6.59 5.96 -8.04
N ASN A 325 -7.39 6.99 -8.34
CA ASN A 325 -8.12 7.81 -7.36
C ASN A 325 -7.20 8.46 -6.30
N ARG A 326 -5.94 8.76 -6.66
CA ARG A 326 -4.91 9.34 -5.79
C ARG A 326 -4.70 10.82 -6.09
N VAL A 327 -5.72 11.64 -5.91
CA VAL A 327 -5.63 13.08 -6.22
C VAL A 327 -5.54 13.89 -4.93
N PHE A 328 -4.50 14.71 -4.82
CA PHE A 328 -4.39 15.74 -3.78
C PHE A 328 -4.83 17.10 -4.37
N PRO A 329 -5.92 17.72 -3.86
CA PRO A 329 -6.39 19.01 -4.35
C PRO A 329 -5.43 20.12 -3.91
N LYS A 330 -4.96 20.91 -4.86
CA LYS A 330 -3.99 21.99 -4.60
C LYS A 330 -4.54 23.04 -3.62
N GLU A 331 -5.85 23.24 -3.65
CA GLU A 331 -6.56 24.19 -2.81
C GLU A 331 -6.63 23.77 -1.34
N ALA A 332 -6.43 22.48 -1.03
CA ALA A 332 -6.38 21.98 0.34
C ALA A 332 -4.98 22.08 0.96
N ALA A 333 -3.93 22.32 0.15
CA ALA A 333 -2.58 22.50 0.69
C ALA A 333 -2.41 23.90 1.27
N ARG A 334 -1.66 24.00 2.38
CA ARG A 334 -1.29 25.29 2.96
C ARG A 334 -0.51 26.12 1.92
N GLU A 335 -0.94 27.36 1.67
CA GLU A 335 -0.39 28.22 0.61
C GLU A 335 1.14 28.42 0.68
N ASN A 336 1.67 28.43 1.91
CA ASN A 336 3.10 28.60 2.18
C ASN A 336 3.80 27.29 2.59
N GLY A 337 3.10 26.16 2.53
CA GLY A 337 3.62 24.84 2.88
C GLY A 337 4.76 24.38 1.97
N THR A 338 5.40 23.28 2.34
CA THR A 338 6.41 22.64 1.48
C THR A 338 5.75 21.75 0.43
N LEU A 339 4.62 21.11 0.77
CA LEU A 339 3.85 20.24 -0.12
C LEU A 339 3.42 20.97 -1.41
N VAL A 340 2.99 22.23 -1.32
CA VAL A 340 2.54 23.02 -2.46
C VAL A 340 3.62 23.19 -3.55
N LEU A 341 4.91 23.03 -3.20
CA LEU A 341 6.02 23.08 -4.16
C LEU A 341 6.02 21.88 -5.13
N LEU A 342 5.38 20.77 -4.75
CA LEU A 342 5.24 19.56 -5.55
C LEU A 342 3.87 19.45 -6.26
N LEU A 343 2.92 20.33 -5.91
CA LEU A 343 1.55 20.24 -6.41
C LEU A 343 1.35 20.97 -7.73
N HIS A 344 0.90 20.19 -8.72
CA HIS A 344 0.62 20.66 -10.07
C HIS A 344 -0.87 20.81 -10.31
N ARG A 345 -1.26 21.87 -11.04
CA ARG A 345 -2.64 22.01 -11.51
C ARG A 345 -2.85 21.04 -12.65
N ILE A 346 -3.48 19.91 -12.36
CA ILE A 346 -4.01 18.99 -13.37
C ILE A 346 -5.31 19.58 -13.98
N LYS A 347 -5.97 20.51 -13.25
CA LYS A 347 -7.23 21.15 -13.63
C LYS A 347 -7.20 22.06 -14.86
N LEU A 348 -6.07 22.65 -15.22
CA LEU A 348 -5.97 23.41 -16.49
C LEU A 348 -6.15 22.52 -17.72
N TYR A 349 -5.97 21.20 -17.56
CA TYR A 349 -6.26 20.21 -18.58
C TYR A 349 -7.75 19.80 -18.57
N LEU A 350 -8.56 20.13 -17.54
CA LEU A 350 -9.89 19.51 -17.29
C LEU A 350 -10.94 19.73 -18.38
N GLN A 351 -10.96 20.85 -19.10
CA GLN A 351 -11.90 21.00 -20.22
C GLN A 351 -11.68 19.95 -21.32
N LYS A 352 -10.44 19.43 -21.44
CA LYS A 352 -10.07 18.36 -22.36
C LYS A 352 -9.68 17.06 -21.64
N PHE A 353 -9.53 17.05 -20.32
CA PHE A 353 -9.01 15.90 -19.58
C PHE A 353 -9.98 14.75 -19.66
N ASP A 354 -11.29 15.00 -19.56
CA ASP A 354 -12.29 13.96 -19.77
C ASP A 354 -12.22 13.37 -21.18
N ALA A 355 -11.92 14.20 -22.19
CA ALA A 355 -11.71 13.72 -23.55
C ALA A 355 -10.43 12.89 -23.65
N VAL A 356 -9.33 13.35 -23.05
CA VAL A 356 -8.03 12.66 -23.04
C VAL A 356 -8.10 11.36 -22.27
N MET A 357 -8.81 11.33 -21.14
CA MET A 357 -9.09 10.13 -20.38
C MET A 357 -9.88 9.13 -21.23
N ARG A 358 -10.95 9.58 -21.91
CA ARG A 358 -11.72 8.71 -22.82
C ARG A 358 -10.86 8.19 -23.97
N ASP A 359 -10.05 9.04 -24.58
CA ASP A 359 -9.17 8.66 -25.70
C ASP A 359 -8.09 7.68 -25.23
N PHE A 360 -7.48 7.92 -24.06
CA PHE A 360 -6.53 7.01 -23.44
C PHE A 360 -7.17 5.68 -23.10
N MET A 361 -8.34 5.66 -22.45
CA MET A 361 -9.05 4.42 -22.11
C MET A 361 -9.42 3.63 -23.37
N LYS A 362 -9.81 4.32 -24.45
CA LYS A 362 -10.09 3.71 -25.75
C LYS A 362 -8.83 3.14 -26.40
N GLU A 363 -7.71 3.87 -26.35
CA GLU A 363 -6.42 3.47 -26.92
C GLU A 363 -5.80 2.30 -26.14
N ALA A 364 -5.87 2.33 -24.80
CA ALA A 364 -5.34 1.29 -23.93
C ALA A 364 -6.15 -0.01 -23.99
N GLY A 365 -7.47 0.08 -24.23
CA GLY A 365 -8.32 -1.08 -24.47
C GLY A 365 -8.22 -2.12 -23.36
N ASP A 366 -7.94 -3.38 -23.72
CA ASP A 366 -7.87 -4.47 -22.76
C ASP A 366 -6.60 -4.44 -21.88
N GLU A 367 -5.52 -3.79 -22.33
CA GLU A 367 -4.30 -3.61 -21.50
C GLU A 367 -4.60 -2.80 -20.24
N LEU A 368 -5.57 -1.88 -20.31
CA LEU A 368 -6.01 -1.12 -19.14
C LEU A 368 -6.65 -2.02 -18.09
N LYS A 369 -7.49 -2.98 -18.50
CA LYS A 369 -8.14 -3.91 -17.55
C LYS A 369 -7.10 -4.78 -16.85
N GLU A 370 -6.13 -5.31 -17.61
CA GLU A 370 -5.02 -6.08 -17.02
C GLU A 370 -4.20 -5.22 -16.04
N ALA A 371 -3.96 -3.96 -16.39
CA ALA A 371 -3.28 -3.02 -15.52
C ALA A 371 -4.08 -2.66 -14.26
N GLU A 372 -5.42 -2.53 -14.36
CA GLU A 372 -6.33 -2.31 -13.23
C GLU A 372 -6.35 -3.51 -12.29
N GLU A 373 -6.34 -4.74 -12.81
CA GLU A 373 -6.20 -5.97 -12.01
C GLU A 373 -4.88 -6.05 -11.24
N GLU A 374 -3.83 -5.43 -11.78
CA GLU A 374 -2.53 -5.28 -11.12
C GLU A 374 -2.46 -4.06 -10.18
N GLY A 375 -3.51 -3.24 -10.14
CA GLY A 375 -3.59 -2.02 -9.35
C GLY A 375 -2.62 -0.94 -9.82
N ARG A 376 -2.25 -0.03 -8.89
CA ARG A 376 -1.44 1.16 -9.21
C ARG A 376 -0.12 0.88 -9.93
N VAL A 377 0.55 -0.23 -9.62
CA VAL A 377 1.81 -0.62 -10.27
C VAL A 377 1.56 -1.01 -11.73
N GLY A 378 0.48 -1.73 -12.01
CA GLY A 378 0.04 -2.07 -13.35
C GLY A 378 -0.27 -0.81 -14.16
N ILE A 379 -1.07 0.09 -13.59
CA ILE A 379 -1.44 1.38 -14.22
C ILE A 379 -0.20 2.22 -14.53
N ARG A 380 0.72 2.36 -13.57
CA ARG A 380 1.98 3.09 -13.77
C ARG A 380 2.82 2.46 -14.89
N ARG A 381 2.99 1.13 -14.87
CA ARG A 381 3.75 0.41 -15.90
C ARG A 381 3.14 0.60 -17.27
N LEU A 382 1.81 0.45 -17.39
CA LEU A 382 1.09 0.66 -18.64
C LEU A 382 1.32 2.07 -19.17
N LEU A 383 1.12 3.10 -18.33
CA LEU A 383 1.31 4.49 -18.73
C LEU A 383 2.73 4.75 -19.24
N LEU A 384 3.75 4.18 -18.59
CA LEU A 384 5.16 4.38 -18.94
C LEU A 384 5.67 3.43 -20.04
N SER A 385 4.88 2.45 -20.48
CA SER A 385 5.31 1.40 -21.41
C SER A 385 5.60 1.90 -22.82
N ARG A 386 4.90 2.95 -23.27
CA ARG A 386 4.99 3.50 -24.62
C ARG A 386 4.49 4.94 -24.68
N ASN A 387 4.76 5.58 -25.80
CA ASN A 387 4.17 6.89 -26.10
C ASN A 387 2.74 6.71 -26.58
N TRP A 388 1.79 7.26 -25.81
CA TRP A 388 0.36 7.21 -26.12
C TRP A 388 -0.04 8.37 -27.03
N ALA A 389 -0.73 8.08 -28.14
CA ALA A 389 -1.16 9.09 -29.10
C ALA A 389 -2.14 10.08 -28.45
N SER A 390 -3.06 9.56 -27.63
CA SER A 390 -3.99 10.33 -26.79
C SER A 390 -3.30 11.33 -25.85
N LEU A 391 -2.07 11.03 -25.41
CA LEU A 391 -1.31 11.89 -24.52
C LEU A 391 -0.33 12.82 -25.27
N GLY A 392 -0.05 12.54 -26.54
CA GLY A 392 0.81 13.35 -27.41
C GLY A 392 0.11 14.56 -28.03
N SER A 393 -1.17 14.45 -28.35
CA SER A 393 -1.96 15.48 -29.06
C SER A 393 -2.16 16.78 -28.25
N LEU A 394 -2.04 16.72 -26.92
CA LEU A 394 -2.13 17.89 -26.05
C LEU A 394 -0.85 18.73 -26.02
N LYS A 395 0.32 18.12 -26.24
CA LYS A 395 1.60 18.86 -26.25
C LYS A 395 1.60 19.94 -27.33
N SER A 396 1.05 19.67 -28.51
CA SER A 396 0.98 20.64 -29.61
C SER A 396 -0.01 21.79 -29.34
N ALA A 397 -1.09 21.53 -28.60
CA ALA A 397 -2.09 22.53 -28.25
C ALA A 397 -1.71 23.42 -27.05
N LEU A 398 -0.77 22.97 -26.20
CA LEU A 398 -0.31 23.72 -25.02
C LEU A 398 0.89 24.61 -25.33
N SER A 399 1.69 24.28 -26.34
CA SER A 399 2.76 25.15 -26.84
C SER A 399 2.26 26.47 -27.44
N SER A 400 0.94 26.61 -27.66
CA SER A 400 0.30 27.76 -28.29
C SER A 400 -0.60 28.57 -27.34
N ALA A 401 -0.73 28.20 -26.06
CA ALA A 401 -1.51 28.96 -25.08
C ALA A 401 -0.59 29.86 -24.24
N PRO A 402 -0.90 31.16 -24.06
CA PRO A 402 -0.11 32.03 -23.19
C PRO A 402 -0.33 31.62 -21.72
N TYR A 403 0.78 31.52 -20.98
CA TYR A 403 0.84 31.14 -19.55
C TYR A 403 0.16 32.15 -18.62
#